data_AF-D1P8G6-F1
#
_entry.id   AF-D1P8G6-F1
#
_cell.length_a   1.000
_cell.length_b   1.000
_cell.length_c   1.000
_cell.angle_alpha   90.00
_cell.angle_beta   90.00
_cell.angle_gamma   90.00
#
_symmetry.space_group_name_H-M   'P 1'
#
loop_
_entity.id
_entity.type
_entity.pdbx_description
1 polymer ?
#
loop_
_entity_poly.entity_id
_entity_poly.type
_entity_poly.pdbx_seq_one_letter_code
_entity_poly.pdbx_strand_id
1 'polypeptide(L)'
;WSGKLFNRGRRKADHVEIDINHQALVNGMMCGDGQWRQIVTIEDAMRGGCNLFDIDQLHLEYSPDEFENLLMCEFVDDIASIFNLQLMQKCMVDSWEIWDDVQPLMIRPYAYHPVWIGYDPAKGTQNGDSAGCVVIAPPMRKGDKFRILEHHQWRGMDFRAQSDAIKELTER
;
A
#
# COMPACT_ATOMS: atom_id res chain seq x y z
N TRP A 1 -2.91 2.36 18.21
CA TRP A 1 -4.12 3.19 18.25
C TRP A 1 -5.28 2.51 18.99
N SER A 2 -5.95 1.50 18.43
CA SER A 2 -7.18 0.86 18.95
C SER A 2 -7.07 0.00 20.23
N GLY A 3 -5.98 0.07 20.99
CA GLY A 3 -5.77 -0.78 22.18
C GLY A 3 -5.44 -2.26 21.89
N LYS A 4 -5.59 -2.74 20.64
CA LYS A 4 -5.26 -4.13 20.24
C LYS A 4 -3.84 -4.56 20.63
N LEU A 5 -2.85 -3.65 20.50
CA LEU A 5 -1.46 -3.94 20.89
C LEU A 5 -1.33 -4.16 22.40
N PHE A 6 -2.04 -3.36 23.21
CA PHE A 6 -2.11 -3.58 24.66
C PHE A 6 -2.81 -4.91 24.95
N ASN A 7 -3.91 -5.24 24.29
CA ASN A 7 -4.61 -6.51 24.58
C ASN A 7 -3.84 -7.78 24.16
N ARG A 8 -2.82 -7.65 23.30
CA ARG A 8 -2.02 -8.78 22.80
C ARG A 8 -1.35 -9.55 23.95
N GLY A 9 -1.65 -10.84 24.05
CA GLY A 9 -1.07 -11.74 25.05
C GLY A 9 -1.66 -11.61 26.47
N ARG A 10 -2.63 -10.71 26.69
CA ARG A 10 -3.35 -10.56 27.96
C ARG A 10 -4.61 -11.43 27.98
N ARG A 11 -5.08 -11.81 29.18
CA ARG A 11 -6.35 -12.52 29.36
C ARG A 11 -7.51 -11.56 29.03
N LYS A 12 -8.64 -12.10 28.54
CA LYS A 12 -9.81 -11.28 28.17
C LYS A 12 -10.31 -10.36 29.29
N ALA A 13 -10.22 -10.80 30.55
CA ALA A 13 -10.61 -10.00 31.71
C ALA A 13 -9.70 -8.78 31.96
N ASP A 14 -8.47 -8.81 31.43
CA ASP A 14 -7.48 -7.74 31.54
C ASP A 14 -7.44 -6.88 30.26
N HIS A 15 -8.37 -7.11 29.32
CA HIS A 15 -8.45 -6.33 28.09
C HIS A 15 -9.08 -4.97 28.37
N VAL A 16 -8.53 -3.95 27.72
CA VAL A 16 -9.11 -2.61 27.70
C VAL A 16 -9.83 -2.43 26.39
N GLU A 17 -11.09 -2.01 26.48
CA GLU A 17 -11.86 -1.53 25.34
C GLU A 17 -11.71 -0.02 25.27
N ILE A 18 -11.25 0.48 24.12
CA ILE A 18 -11.04 1.91 23.90
C ILE A 18 -12.06 2.35 22.87
N ASP A 19 -12.95 3.25 23.27
CA ASP A 19 -13.83 3.93 22.31
C ASP A 19 -12.98 4.85 21.43
N ILE A 20 -12.90 4.50 20.16
CA ILE A 20 -12.12 5.23 19.14
C ILE A 20 -13.00 6.14 18.28
N ASN A 21 -14.27 6.34 18.66
CA ASN A 21 -15.13 7.30 17.98
C ASN A 21 -14.66 8.73 18.20
N HIS A 22 -14.87 9.57 17.18
CA HIS A 22 -14.55 11.00 17.24
C HIS A 22 -15.16 11.69 18.46
N GLN A 23 -16.45 11.46 18.74
CA GLN A 23 -17.14 12.08 19.88
C GLN A 23 -16.48 11.78 21.24
N ALA A 24 -15.94 10.58 21.42
CA ALA A 24 -15.27 10.19 22.65
C ALA A 24 -13.88 10.84 22.79
N LEU A 25 -13.23 11.15 21.67
CA LEU A 25 -11.82 11.57 21.62
C LEU A 25 -11.59 13.01 21.16
N VAL A 26 -12.63 13.76 20.75
CA VAL A 26 -12.48 15.14 20.23
C VAL A 26 -11.79 16.09 21.22
N ASN A 27 -12.10 15.93 22.51
CA ASN A 27 -11.52 16.73 23.59
C ASN A 27 -10.23 16.13 24.18
N GLY A 28 -9.77 15.00 23.65
CA GLY A 28 -8.66 14.24 24.19
C GLY A 28 -9.01 13.48 25.47
N MET A 29 -8.45 12.29 25.63
CA MET A 29 -8.70 11.43 26.79
C MET A 29 -7.49 10.56 27.12
N MET A 30 -7.23 10.37 28.42
CA MET A 30 -6.33 9.33 28.90
C MET A 30 -7.08 7.99 28.91
N CYS A 31 -6.70 7.06 28.05
CA CYS A 31 -7.40 5.78 27.93
C CYS A 31 -6.90 4.75 28.96
N GLY A 32 -7.65 3.65 29.12
CA GLY A 32 -7.35 2.59 30.09
C GLY A 32 -6.03 1.84 29.88
N ASP A 33 -5.39 2.01 28.72
CA ASP A 33 -4.05 1.48 28.45
C ASP A 33 -2.92 2.48 28.76
N GLY A 34 -3.25 3.61 29.39
CA GLY A 34 -2.30 4.63 29.84
C GLY A 34 -1.80 5.57 28.75
N GLN A 35 -2.40 5.54 27.56
CA GLN A 35 -2.05 6.44 26.46
C GLN A 35 -3.11 7.54 26.30
N TRP A 36 -2.65 8.79 26.14
CA TRP A 36 -3.50 9.90 25.75
C TRP A 36 -3.84 9.80 24.26
N ARG A 37 -5.11 9.96 23.91
CA ARG A 37 -5.60 9.97 22.53
C ARG A 37 -6.50 11.15 22.29
N GLN A 38 -6.41 11.71 21.09
CA GLN A 38 -7.28 12.78 20.63
C GLN A 38 -7.50 12.63 19.13
N ILE A 39 -8.73 12.86 18.67
CA ILE A 39 -9.05 12.98 17.25
C ILE A 39 -9.44 14.43 16.99
N VAL A 40 -8.75 15.09 16.06
CA VAL A 40 -9.04 16.47 15.66
C VAL A 40 -9.21 16.47 14.14
N THR A 41 -10.45 16.62 13.69
CA THR A 41 -10.80 16.77 12.28
C THR A 41 -10.52 18.19 11.81
N ILE A 42 -10.56 18.41 10.49
CA ILE A 42 -10.47 19.76 9.93
C ILE A 42 -11.59 20.66 10.43
N GLU A 43 -12.81 20.13 10.59
CA GLU A 43 -13.95 20.88 11.13
C GLU A 43 -13.73 21.25 12.61
N ASP A 44 -13.13 20.38 13.41
CA ASP A 44 -12.76 20.70 14.80
C ASP A 44 -11.73 21.81 14.85
N ALA A 45 -10.72 21.76 13.98
CA ALA A 45 -9.70 22.80 13.90
C ALA A 45 -10.33 24.14 13.52
N MET A 46 -11.25 24.16 12.55
CA MET A 46 -11.99 25.37 12.15
C MET A 46 -12.86 25.89 13.29
N ARG A 47 -13.59 25.02 14.00
CA ARG A 47 -14.36 25.41 15.20
C ARG A 47 -13.47 25.95 16.31
N GLY A 48 -12.24 25.44 16.42
CA GLY A 48 -11.20 25.93 17.31
C GLY A 48 -10.57 27.27 16.89
N GLY A 49 -10.98 27.83 15.75
CA GLY A 49 -10.52 29.12 15.25
C GLY A 49 -9.41 29.05 14.20
N CYS A 50 -9.08 27.86 13.68
CA CYS A 50 -8.16 27.74 12.56
C CYS A 50 -8.82 28.21 11.26
N ASN A 51 -8.30 29.26 10.65
CA ASN A 51 -8.84 29.88 9.43
C ASN A 51 -7.89 29.77 8.24
N LEU A 52 -6.98 28.78 8.26
CA LEU A 52 -5.97 28.56 7.22
C LEU A 52 -6.48 27.73 6.04
N PHE A 53 -7.70 27.19 6.13
CA PHE A 53 -8.28 26.27 5.17
C PHE A 53 -9.62 26.78 4.68
N ASP A 54 -9.91 26.57 3.40
CA ASP A 54 -11.21 26.79 2.78
C ASP A 54 -11.87 25.42 2.56
N ILE A 55 -12.87 25.09 3.37
CA ILE A 55 -13.51 23.77 3.35
C ILE A 55 -14.27 23.51 2.03
N ASP A 56 -14.85 24.56 1.46
CA ASP A 56 -15.60 24.45 0.20
C ASP A 56 -14.64 24.12 -0.95
N GLN A 57 -13.47 24.75 -0.97
CA GLN A 57 -12.41 24.43 -1.92
C GLN A 57 -11.87 23.01 -1.73
N LEU A 58 -11.68 22.56 -0.49
CA LEU A 58 -11.18 21.20 -0.20
C LEU A 58 -12.16 20.11 -0.67
N HIS A 59 -13.47 20.34 -0.57
CA HIS A 59 -14.47 19.43 -1.13
C HIS A 59 -14.45 19.32 -2.66
N LEU A 60 -13.87 20.32 -3.35
CA LEU A 60 -13.68 20.26 -4.81
C LEU A 60 -12.36 19.58 -5.20
N GLU A 61 -11.33 19.67 -4.34
CA GLU A 61 -10.00 19.10 -4.59
C GLU A 61 -9.91 17.61 -4.30
N TYR A 62 -10.57 17.15 -3.23
CA TYR A 62 -10.54 15.76 -2.80
C TYR A 62 -11.80 15.02 -3.22
N SER A 63 -11.66 13.73 -3.57
CA SER A 63 -12.83 12.86 -3.65
C SER A 63 -13.47 12.69 -2.25
N PRO A 64 -14.75 12.31 -2.16
CA PRO A 64 -15.41 12.09 -0.87
C PRO A 64 -14.65 11.15 0.06
N ASP A 65 -14.13 10.03 -0.47
CA ASP A 65 -13.38 9.04 0.32
C ASP A 65 -12.03 9.60 0.81
N GLU A 66 -11.33 10.38 -0.02
CA GLU A 66 -10.09 11.04 0.38
C GLU A 66 -10.33 12.12 1.43
N PHE A 67 -11.42 12.88 1.31
CA PHE A 67 -11.81 13.90 2.28
C PHE A 67 -12.06 13.29 3.66
N GLU A 68 -12.87 12.23 3.72
CA GLU A 68 -13.17 11.54 4.98
C GLU A 68 -11.89 10.95 5.62
N ASN A 69 -11.05 10.29 4.82
CA ASN A 69 -9.84 9.66 5.34
C ASN A 69 -8.78 10.67 5.79
N LEU A 70 -8.49 11.67 4.96
CA LEU A 70 -7.38 12.60 5.19
C LEU A 70 -7.75 13.73 6.16
N LEU A 71 -8.99 14.21 6.08
CA LEU A 71 -9.39 15.45 6.76
C LEU A 71 -10.39 15.21 7.91
N MET A 72 -11.20 14.16 7.82
CA MET A 72 -12.13 13.76 8.89
C MET A 72 -11.59 12.64 9.78
N CYS A 73 -10.36 12.19 9.54
CA CYS A 73 -9.69 11.15 10.32
C CYS A 73 -10.48 9.84 10.36
N GLU A 74 -11.30 9.56 9.34
CA GLU A 74 -11.96 8.28 9.23
C GLU A 74 -10.92 7.20 8.88
N PHE A 75 -10.84 6.17 9.72
CA PHE A 75 -10.00 5.01 9.45
C PHE A 75 -10.64 4.23 8.31
N VAL A 76 -10.02 4.32 7.13
CA VAL A 76 -10.35 3.45 6.00
C VAL A 76 -10.07 2.01 6.43
N ASP A 77 -11.12 1.19 6.41
CA ASP A 77 -11.01 -0.23 6.73
C ASP A 77 -10.05 -0.88 5.71
N ASP A 78 -9.18 -1.80 6.14
CA ASP A 78 -8.14 -2.45 5.29
C ASP A 78 -8.72 -3.16 4.03
N ILE A 79 -10.05 -3.26 3.92
CA ILE A 79 -10.79 -3.82 2.79
C ILE A 79 -10.90 -2.81 1.62
N ALA A 80 -10.78 -1.51 1.89
CA ALA A 80 -10.72 -0.48 0.87
C ALA A 80 -9.29 -0.36 0.34
N SER A 81 -8.88 -1.37 -0.45
CA SER A 81 -7.65 -1.28 -1.23
C SER A 81 -7.65 0.02 -2.03
N ILE A 82 -6.58 0.82 -1.91
CA ILE A 82 -6.35 2.05 -2.68
C ILE A 82 -6.58 1.81 -4.18
N PHE A 83 -6.31 0.59 -4.65
CA PHE A 83 -6.66 0.12 -5.99
C PHE A 83 -7.75 -0.95 -5.91
N ASN A 84 -9.00 -0.56 -6.14
CA ASN A 84 -10.10 -1.52 -6.18
C ASN A 84 -9.94 -2.53 -7.34
N LEU A 85 -10.60 -3.69 -7.22
CA LEU A 85 -10.49 -4.77 -8.21
C LEU A 85 -10.88 -4.33 -9.62
N GLN A 86 -11.90 -3.46 -9.76
CA GLN A 86 -12.33 -2.97 -11.07
C GLN A 86 -11.24 -2.12 -11.76
N LEU A 87 -10.49 -1.34 -10.99
CA LEU A 87 -9.34 -0.59 -11.49
C LEU A 87 -8.21 -1.53 -11.89
N MET A 88 -7.92 -2.53 -11.06
CA MET A 88 -6.88 -3.54 -11.33
C MET A 88 -7.19 -4.38 -12.57
N GLN A 89 -8.45 -4.76 -12.79
CA GLN A 89 -8.89 -5.55 -13.94
C GLN A 89 -8.61 -4.84 -15.28
N LYS A 90 -8.64 -3.50 -15.32
CA LYS A 90 -8.29 -2.74 -16.54
C LYS A 90 -6.80 -2.82 -16.91
N CYS A 91 -5.96 -3.22 -15.96
CA CYS A 91 -4.52 -3.42 -16.16
C CYS A 91 -4.18 -4.87 -16.52
N MET A 92 -5.13 -5.80 -16.39
CA MET A 92 -4.93 -7.19 -16.81
C MET A 92 -4.97 -7.30 -18.33
N VAL A 93 -4.19 -8.24 -18.86
CA VAL A 93 -4.11 -8.53 -20.29
C VAL A 93 -3.80 -10.00 -20.46
N ASP A 94 -4.41 -10.64 -21.46
CA ASP A 94 -3.95 -11.94 -21.92
C ASP A 94 -2.66 -11.72 -22.72
N SER A 95 -1.51 -11.91 -22.08
CA SER A 95 -0.22 -11.65 -22.71
C SER A 95 0.11 -12.62 -23.85
N TRP A 96 -0.52 -13.80 -23.91
CA TRP A 96 -0.25 -14.78 -24.96
C TRP A 96 -0.98 -14.44 -26.26
N GLU A 97 -2.15 -13.82 -26.15
CA GLU A 97 -2.93 -13.38 -27.32
C GLU A 97 -2.57 -11.96 -27.77
N ILE A 98 -2.30 -11.05 -26.83
CA ILE A 98 -2.21 -9.62 -27.13
C ILE A 98 -0.76 -9.15 -27.39
N TRP A 99 0.26 -9.83 -26.85
CA TRP A 99 1.65 -9.39 -27.01
C TRP A 99 2.37 -10.20 -28.09
N ASP A 100 2.51 -9.61 -29.28
CA ASP A 100 3.21 -10.24 -30.41
C ASP A 100 4.75 -10.26 -30.21
N ASP A 101 5.27 -9.35 -29.39
CA ASP A 101 6.70 -9.09 -29.18
C ASP A 101 7.30 -9.85 -27.99
N VAL A 102 6.47 -10.56 -27.21
CA VAL A 102 6.91 -11.40 -26.11
C VAL A 102 6.59 -12.86 -26.43
N GLN A 103 7.60 -13.71 -26.46
CA GLN A 103 7.51 -15.13 -26.81
C GLN A 103 7.98 -15.99 -25.62
N PRO A 104 7.10 -16.36 -24.67
CA PRO A 104 7.48 -16.96 -23.37
C PRO A 104 8.34 -18.23 -23.46
N LEU A 105 8.26 -18.96 -24.58
CA LEU A 105 8.96 -20.23 -24.79
C LEU A 105 10.34 -20.08 -25.47
N MET A 106 10.71 -18.87 -25.87
CA MET A 106 12.01 -18.61 -26.51
C MET A 106 13.12 -18.48 -25.46
N ILE A 107 14.36 -18.80 -25.82
CA ILE A 107 15.54 -18.59 -24.95
C ILE A 107 15.65 -17.13 -24.49
N ARG A 108 15.26 -16.20 -25.36
CA ARG A 108 15.09 -14.78 -25.05
C ARG A 108 13.64 -14.36 -25.29
N PRO A 109 12.77 -14.45 -24.27
CA PRO A 109 11.34 -14.20 -24.45
C PRO A 109 11.02 -12.80 -24.95
N TYR A 110 11.87 -11.82 -24.65
CA TYR A 110 11.70 -10.44 -25.09
C TYR A 110 12.86 -9.96 -25.98
N ALA A 111 13.44 -10.90 -26.74
CA ALA A 111 14.55 -10.65 -27.67
C ALA A 111 15.71 -9.87 -27.02
N TYR A 112 16.16 -8.78 -27.64
CA TYR A 112 17.20 -7.88 -27.13
C TYR A 112 16.63 -6.54 -26.67
N HIS A 113 15.33 -6.48 -26.39
CA HIS A 113 14.71 -5.25 -25.92
C HIS A 113 15.12 -4.97 -24.47
N PRO A 114 15.40 -3.70 -24.12
CA PRO A 114 15.78 -3.35 -22.78
C PRO A 114 14.62 -3.61 -21.81
N VAL A 115 14.95 -4.06 -20.61
CA VAL A 115 14.02 -4.26 -19.51
C VAL A 115 14.51 -3.50 -18.28
N TRP A 116 13.59 -3.17 -17.39
CA TRP A 116 13.88 -2.58 -16.08
C TRP A 116 13.58 -3.60 -14.98
N ILE A 117 14.34 -3.54 -13.89
CA ILE A 117 14.09 -4.36 -12.70
C ILE A 117 13.61 -3.44 -11.58
N GLY A 118 12.44 -3.75 -11.04
CA GLY A 118 11.93 -3.15 -9.81
C GLY A 118 12.09 -4.14 -8.66
N TYR A 119 12.66 -3.70 -7.53
CA TYR A 119 12.93 -4.55 -6.38
C TYR A 119 12.50 -3.86 -5.09
N ASP A 120 11.74 -4.58 -4.27
CA ASP A 120 11.27 -4.18 -2.95
C ASP A 120 11.83 -5.17 -1.90
N PRO A 121 12.87 -4.78 -1.14
CA PRO A 121 13.54 -5.67 -0.20
C PRO A 121 12.66 -5.97 1.02
N ALA A 122 12.65 -7.23 1.46
CA ALA A 122 12.08 -7.62 2.75
C ALA A 122 13.07 -8.46 3.56
N LYS A 123 13.08 -8.26 4.88
CA LYS A 123 13.93 -9.03 5.78
C LYS A 123 13.31 -10.41 6.01
N GLY A 124 13.85 -11.43 5.34
CA GLY A 124 13.38 -12.80 5.38
C GLY A 124 13.21 -13.33 6.81
N THR A 125 11.97 -13.39 7.28
CA THR A 125 11.57 -14.24 8.40
C THR A 125 10.49 -15.17 7.89
N GLN A 126 10.41 -16.41 8.40
CA GLN A 126 9.45 -17.41 7.87
C GLN A 126 7.98 -16.92 7.92
N ASN A 127 7.68 -16.00 8.82
CA ASN A 127 6.36 -15.38 9.00
C ASN A 127 6.31 -13.87 8.65
N GLY A 128 7.36 -13.33 8.02
CA GLY A 128 7.42 -11.94 7.60
C GLY A 128 7.10 -11.74 6.13
N ASP A 129 7.09 -10.48 5.72
CA ASP A 129 6.83 -10.08 4.34
C ASP A 129 7.89 -10.66 3.38
N SER A 130 7.45 -10.97 2.16
CA SER A 130 8.33 -11.46 1.09
C SER A 130 8.94 -10.30 0.31
N ALA A 131 10.22 -10.41 -0.06
CA ALA A 131 10.81 -9.46 -0.97
C ALA A 131 10.18 -9.63 -2.36
N GLY A 132 9.88 -8.53 -3.04
CA GLY A 132 9.28 -8.51 -4.37
C GLY A 132 10.31 -8.10 -5.42
N CYS A 133 10.34 -8.79 -6.56
CA CYS A 133 11.14 -8.37 -7.71
C CYS A 133 10.33 -8.54 -9.00
N VAL A 134 10.34 -7.53 -9.86
CA VAL A 134 9.61 -7.53 -11.14
C VAL A 134 10.52 -7.15 -12.29
N VAL A 135 10.36 -7.83 -13.42
CA VAL A 135 11.00 -7.46 -14.69
C VAL A 135 9.95 -6.76 -15.55
N ILE A 136 10.25 -5.53 -15.95
CA ILE A 136 9.33 -4.63 -16.62
C ILE A 136 9.84 -4.34 -18.03
N ALA A 137 8.97 -4.50 -19.02
CA ALA A 137 9.17 -3.93 -20.35
C ALA A 137 8.72 -2.45 -20.33
N PRO A 138 9.65 -1.49 -20.44
CA PRO A 138 9.28 -0.09 -20.56
C PRO A 138 8.60 0.21 -21.91
N PRO A 139 7.77 1.26 -21.99
CA PRO A 139 7.19 1.75 -23.23
C PRO A 139 8.26 2.05 -24.29
N MET A 140 8.12 1.51 -25.50
CA MET A 140 9.03 1.85 -26.62
C MET A 140 8.72 3.24 -27.20
N ARG A 141 7.45 3.65 -27.16
CA ARG A 141 7.00 4.97 -27.60
C ARG A 141 6.29 5.66 -26.46
N LYS A 142 6.34 6.99 -26.47
CA LYS A 142 5.62 7.82 -25.50
C LYS A 142 4.12 7.49 -25.57
N GLY A 143 3.54 7.13 -24.42
CA GLY A 143 2.12 6.80 -24.29
C GLY A 143 1.80 5.30 -24.35
N ASP A 144 2.77 4.44 -24.71
CA ASP A 144 2.59 2.98 -24.57
C ASP A 144 2.59 2.59 -23.08
N LYS A 145 2.03 1.41 -22.77
CA LYS A 145 1.89 0.91 -21.39
C LYS A 145 3.18 0.25 -20.90
N PHE A 146 3.44 0.34 -19.59
CA PHE A 146 4.41 -0.52 -18.91
C PHE A 146 3.83 -1.94 -18.82
N ARG A 147 4.66 -2.95 -19.02
CA ARG A 147 4.25 -4.36 -18.98
C ARG A 147 5.16 -5.13 -18.03
N ILE A 148 4.55 -5.87 -17.10
CA ILE A 148 5.30 -6.77 -16.21
C ILE A 148 5.50 -8.09 -16.96
N LEU A 149 6.75 -8.46 -17.21
CA LEU A 149 7.13 -9.69 -17.89
C LEU A 149 7.31 -10.85 -16.90
N GLU A 150 7.97 -10.58 -15.78
CA GLU A 150 8.21 -11.56 -14.71
C GLU A 150 7.89 -10.93 -13.35
N HIS A 151 7.36 -11.74 -12.42
CA HIS A 151 7.19 -11.36 -11.02
C HIS A 151 7.76 -12.46 -10.13
N HIS A 152 8.51 -12.06 -9.11
CA HIS A 152 9.22 -12.95 -8.21
C HIS A 152 8.90 -12.54 -6.76
N GLN A 153 8.56 -13.53 -5.92
CA GLN A 153 8.36 -13.33 -4.49
C GLN A 153 9.35 -14.20 -3.70
N TRP A 154 10.28 -13.55 -3.00
CA TRP A 154 11.36 -14.21 -2.26
C TRP A 154 11.06 -14.19 -0.77
N ARG A 155 10.34 -15.21 -0.32
CA ARG A 155 9.97 -15.36 1.09
C ARG A 155 11.08 -16.03 1.89
N GLY A 156 11.48 -15.42 3.00
CA GLY A 156 12.47 -15.99 3.91
C GLY A 156 13.91 -15.98 3.39
N MET A 157 14.18 -15.39 2.22
CA MET A 157 15.54 -15.21 1.72
C MET A 157 16.27 -14.12 2.51
N ASP A 158 17.55 -14.31 2.80
CA ASP A 158 18.40 -13.24 3.29
C ASP A 158 18.79 -12.28 2.14
N PHE A 159 19.37 -11.13 2.47
CA PHE A 159 19.72 -10.13 1.47
C PHE A 159 20.79 -10.60 0.48
N ARG A 160 21.63 -11.58 0.85
CA ARG A 160 22.64 -12.12 -0.04
C ARG A 160 21.99 -12.98 -1.12
N ALA A 161 21.11 -13.88 -0.72
CA ALA A 161 20.31 -14.70 -1.63
C ALA A 161 19.44 -13.82 -2.55
N GLN A 162 18.82 -12.76 -2.02
CA GLN A 162 18.08 -11.79 -2.84
C GLN A 162 18.99 -11.09 -3.86
N SER A 163 20.19 -10.65 -3.45
CA SER A 163 21.17 -10.03 -4.36
C SER A 163 21.64 -11.00 -5.46
N ASP A 164 21.90 -12.26 -5.12
CA ASP A 164 22.36 -13.26 -6.08
C ASP A 164 21.24 -13.57 -7.11
N ALA A 165 19.98 -13.62 -6.68
CA ALA A 165 18.84 -13.79 -7.56
C ALA A 165 18.64 -12.59 -8.51
N ILE A 166 18.80 -11.35 -8.03
CA ILE A 166 18.78 -10.16 -8.91
C ILE A 166 19.89 -10.25 -9.95
N LYS A 167 21.10 -10.67 -9.54
CA LYS A 167 22.22 -10.81 -10.46
C LYS A 167 21.94 -11.83 -11.55
N GLU A 168 21.38 -12.99 -11.21
CA GLU A 168 20.96 -13.99 -12.19
C GLU A 168 19.96 -13.42 -13.21
N LEU A 169 19.01 -12.60 -12.78
CA LEU A 169 18.07 -11.92 -13.69
C LEU A 169 18.78 -10.99 -14.69
N THR A 170 19.92 -10.41 -14.32
CA THR A 170 20.70 -9.53 -15.21
C THR A 170 21.60 -10.25 -16.20
N GLU A 171 21.81 -11.56 -16.02
CA GLU A 171 22.74 -12.37 -16.83
C GLU A 171 22.03 -13.26 -17.85
N ARG A 172 20.68 -13.26 -17.88
CA ARG A 172 19.82 -14.05 -18.76
C ARG A 172 19.59 -13.41 -20.14
#